data_AF-A0A9D8D0P5-F1
#
_entry.id   AF-A0A9D8D0P5-F1
#
_cell.length_a   1.000
_cell.length_b   1.000
_cell.length_c   1.000
_cell.angle_alpha   90.00
_cell.angle_beta   90.00
_cell.angle_gamma   90.00
#
_symmetry.space_group_name_H-M   'P 1'
#
loop_
_entity.id
_entity.type
_entity.pdbx_description
1 polymer ?
#
loop_
_entity_poly.entity_id
_entity_poly.type
_entity_poly.pdbx_seq_one_letter_code
_entity_poly.pdbx_strand_id
1 'polypeptide(L)' 'IVAHCRANLASYKCPRYVVFRELPMTSTGKVQKFVLREWAKQV' A
#
# COMPACT_ATOMS: atom_id res chain seq x y z
N ILE A 1 1.77 1.65 -12.50
CA ILE A 1 0.85 1.08 -11.49
C ILE A 1 -0.56 1.64 -11.61
N VAL A 2 -0.78 2.96 -11.45
CA VAL A 2 -2.14 3.54 -11.47
C VAL A 2 -2.90 3.26 -12.78
N ALA A 3 -2.26 3.42 -13.95
CA ALA A 3 -2.87 3.10 -15.24
C ALA A 3 -3.28 1.61 -15.34
N HIS A 4 -2.42 0.70 -14.87
CA HIS A 4 -2.73 -0.73 -14.81
C HIS A 4 -3.93 -1.00 -13.87
N CYS A 5 -3.97 -0.38 -12.69
CA CYS A 5 -5.12 -0.50 -11.79
C CYS A 5 -6.41 0.03 -12.42
N ARG A 6 -6.37 1.19 -13.09
CA ARG A 6 -7.55 1.78 -13.76
C ARG A 6 -8.07 0.95 -14.92
N ALA A 7 -7.20 0.23 -15.62
CA ALA A 7 -7.60 -0.65 -16.71
C ALA A 7 -8.23 -1.96 -16.22
N ASN A 8 -7.85 -2.44 -15.03
CA ASN A 8 -8.21 -3.78 -14.54
C ASN A 8 -9.15 -3.79 -13.31
N LEU A 9 -9.36 -2.64 -12.65
CA LEU A 9 -10.18 -2.51 -11.45
C LEU A 9 -11.27 -1.46 -11.65
N ALA A 10 -12.38 -1.62 -10.93
CA ALA A 10 -13.38 -0.57 -10.80
C ALA A 10 -12.76 0.69 -10.18
N SER A 11 -13.23 1.87 -10.60
CA SER A 11 -12.65 3.17 -10.20
C SER A 11 -12.49 3.33 -8.68
N TYR A 12 -13.48 2.90 -7.89
CA TYR A 12 -13.44 3.00 -6.41
C TYR A 12 -12.42 2.09 -5.73
N LYS A 13 -11.89 1.07 -6.42
CA LYS A 13 -10.83 0.18 -5.91
C LYS A 13 -9.43 0.66 -6.27
N CYS A 14 -9.32 1.66 -7.13
CA CYS A 14 -8.01 2.20 -7.50
C CYS A 14 -7.39 2.93 -6.30
N PRO A 15 -6.10 2.69 -5.99
CA PRO A 15 -5.43 3.37 -4.89
C PRO A 15 -5.34 4.87 -5.16
N ARG A 16 -5.58 5.68 -4.13
CA ARG A 16 -5.41 7.14 -4.20
C ARG A 16 -3.94 7.56 -4.15
N TYR A 17 -3.14 6.84 -3.36
CA TYR A 17 -1.71 7.10 -3.17
C TYR A 17 -0.91 5.82 -3.38
N VAL A 18 0.28 5.96 -3.97
CA VAL A 18 1.23 4.87 -4.18
C VAL A 18 2.60 5.38 -3.74
N VAL A 19 3.18 4.74 -2.73
CA VAL A 19 4.48 5.08 -2.17
C VAL A 19 5.39 3.87 -2.27
N PHE A 20 6.56 4.04 -2.88
CA PHE A 20 7.59 3.00 -2.94
C PHE A 20 8.56 3.19 -1.78
N ARG A 21 8.63 2.18 -0.91
CA ARG A 21 9.52 2.15 0.25
C ARG A 21 9.72 0.70 0.68
N GLU A 22 10.68 0.48 1.57
CA GLU A 22 10.83 -0.80 2.23
C GLU A 22 9.65 -1.11 3.16
N LEU A 23 9.28 -2.39 3.23
CA LEU A 23 8.17 -2.86 4.05
C LEU A 23 8.63 -3.15 5.49
N PRO A 24 7.82 -2.80 6.50
CA PRO A 24 8.13 -3.11 7.88
C PRO A 24 7.85 -4.60 8.11
N MET A 25 8.91 -5.35 8.36
CA MET A 25 8.86 -6.81 8.55
C MET A 25 9.20 -7.17 10.00
N THR A 26 8.72 -8.30 10.50
CA THR A 26 9.22 -8.91 11.73
C THR A 26 10.54 -9.62 11.48
N SER A 27 11.23 -10.03 12.53
CA SER A 27 12.42 -10.92 12.44
C SER A 27 12.13 -12.24 11.69
N THR A 28 10.87 -12.68 11.67
CA THR A 28 10.38 -13.86 10.95
C THR A 28 9.78 -13.54 9.58
N GLY A 29 9.92 -12.30 9.09
CA GLY A 29 9.49 -11.89 7.75
C GLY A 29 7.99 -11.63 7.58
N LYS A 30 7.23 -11.46 8.67
CA LYS A 30 5.81 -11.09 8.57
C LYS A 30 5.65 -9.58 8.41
N VAL A 31 4.79 -9.15 7.48
CA VAL A 31 4.47 -7.72 7.29
C VAL A 31 3.71 -7.18 8.51
N GLN A 32 4.20 -6.09 9.07
CA GLN A 32 3.57 -5.43 10.21
C GLN A 32 2.48 -4.44 9.73
N LYS A 33 1.26 -4.96 9.50
CA LYS A 33 0.13 -4.17 8.98
C LYS A 33 -0.26 -2.96 9.84
N PHE A 34 0.01 -2.99 11.15
CA PHE A 34 -0.31 -1.85 12.02
C PHE A 34 0.58 -0.64 11.71
N VAL A 35 1.89 -0.84 11.53
CA VAL A 35 2.84 0.20 11.09
C VAL A 35 2.43 0.77 9.73
N LEU A 36 2.02 -0.10 8.79
CA LEU A 36 1.52 0.35 7.49
C LEU A 36 0.28 1.26 7.61
N ARG A 37 -0.62 0.97 8.56
CA ARG A 37 -1.79 1.83 8.84
C ARG A 37 -1.39 3.16 9.46
N GLU A 38 -0.34 3.20 10.27
CA GLU A 38 0.20 4.46 10.81
C GLU A 38 0.84 5.31 9.73
N TRP A 39 1.65 4.72 8.85
CA TRP A 39 2.21 5.41 7.69
C TRP A 39 1.12 5.95 6.77
N ALA A 40 0.04 5.19 6.55
CA ALA A 40 -1.08 5.64 5.72
C ALA A 40 -1.83 6.86 6.29
N LYS A 41 -1.72 7.14 7.60
CA LYS A 41 -2.29 8.36 8.21
C LYS A 41 -1.43 9.61 7.97
N GLN A 42 -0.18 9.44 7.55
CA GLN A 42 0.79 10.52 7.34
C GLN A 42 0.89 10.97 5.87
N VAL A 43 0.09 10.36 4.98
CA VAL A 43 0.06 10.61 3.53
C VAL A 43 -1.17 11.44 3.17
#